data_AF-A0A0M2XQD1-F1
#
_entry.id   AF-A0A0M2XQD1-F1
#
_cell.length_a   1.000
_cell.length_b   1.000
_cell.length_c   1.000
_cell.angle_alpha   90.00
_cell.angle_beta   90.00
_cell.angle_gamma   90.00
#
_symmetry.space_group_name_H-M   'P 1'
#
loop_
_entity.id
_entity.type
_entity.pdbx_description
1 polymer ?
#
loop_
_entity_poly.entity_id
_entity_poly.type
_entity_poly.pdbx_seq_one_letter_code
_entity_poly.pdbx_strand_id
1 'polypeptide(L)'
;MRSDYAHLILLDLVIYETHRSGYDPVKNVQDFWDKYPLSTIQDYIVVLHPDTSDKENLKVNPQLSEFSVELFRVLIAYFMIHTTQLDLGKVSISLEVNKEAIDTSKAISDFFQRVSPSNTNS
;
A
#
# COMPACT_ATOMS: atom_id res chain seq x y z
N MET A 1 7.74 -27.67 17.85
CA MET A 1 8.38 -26.38 17.53
C MET A 1 8.05 -25.39 18.63
N ARG A 2 9.01 -24.58 19.09
CA ARG A 2 8.73 -23.48 20.04
C ARG A 2 7.70 -22.54 19.41
N SER A 3 6.71 -22.12 20.20
CA SER A 3 5.62 -21.22 19.79
C SER A 3 6.12 -19.88 19.22
N ASP A 4 7.36 -19.51 19.54
CA ASP A 4 7.93 -18.20 19.28
C ASP A 4 8.16 -17.90 17.79
N TYR A 5 8.14 -18.91 16.90
CA TYR A 5 8.38 -18.74 15.47
C TYR A 5 7.13 -18.89 14.59
N ALA A 6 5.94 -19.04 15.19
CA ALA A 6 4.72 -19.26 14.43
C ALA A 6 4.42 -18.13 13.43
N HIS A 7 4.83 -16.89 13.74
CA HIS A 7 4.70 -15.74 12.84
C HIS A 7 5.67 -15.80 11.64
N LEU A 8 6.84 -16.44 11.79
CA LEU A 8 7.78 -16.64 10.69
C LEU A 8 7.25 -17.64 9.67
N ILE A 9 6.41 -18.61 10.09
CA ILE A 9 5.80 -19.58 9.19
C ILE A 9 4.97 -18.90 8.11
N LEU A 10 4.25 -17.82 8.45
CA LEU A 10 3.46 -17.07 7.48
C LEU A 10 4.34 -16.34 6.47
N LEU A 11 5.47 -15.78 6.92
CA LEU A 11 6.44 -15.11 6.04
C LEU A 11 7.14 -16.12 5.12
N ASP A 12 7.58 -17.25 5.66
CA ASP A 12 8.19 -18.35 4.89
C ASP A 12 7.19 -18.90 3.87
N LEU A 13 5.91 -19.01 4.22
CA LEU A 13 4.87 -19.45 3.31
C LEU A 13 4.71 -18.51 2.12
N VAL A 14 4.74 -17.19 2.34
CA VAL A 14 4.68 -16.19 1.25
C VAL A 14 5.87 -16.35 0.30
N ILE A 15 7.07 -16.59 0.82
CA ILE A 15 8.26 -16.83 -0.02
C ILE A 15 8.15 -18.18 -0.75
N TYR A 16 7.63 -19.20 -0.10
CA TYR A 16 7.42 -20.50 -0.73
C TYR A 16 6.39 -20.44 -1.87
N GLU A 17 5.31 -19.65 -1.70
CA GLU A 17 4.27 -19.45 -2.71
C GLU A 17 4.84 -18.94 -4.04
N THR A 18 5.90 -18.15 -4.02
CA THR A 18 6.51 -17.58 -5.25
C THR A 18 7.16 -18.64 -6.14
N HIS A 19 7.48 -19.81 -5.58
CA HIS A 19 8.08 -20.94 -6.29
C HIS A 19 7.04 -21.97 -6.76
N ARG A 20 5.76 -21.79 -6.40
CA ARG A 20 4.69 -22.69 -6.84
C ARG A 20 4.36 -22.47 -8.31
N SER A 21 4.06 -23.57 -9.01
CA SER A 21 3.51 -23.51 -10.35
C SER A 21 2.18 -22.75 -10.34
N GLY A 22 2.02 -21.77 -11.22
CA GLY A 22 0.84 -20.92 -11.29
C GLY A 22 0.87 -19.70 -10.36
N TYR A 23 1.97 -19.41 -9.68
CA TYR A 23 2.15 -18.14 -8.99
C TYR A 23 2.11 -16.98 -10.00
N ASP A 24 1.18 -16.05 -9.80
CA ASP A 24 1.00 -14.87 -10.64
C ASP A 24 1.23 -13.61 -9.80
N PRO A 25 2.40 -12.95 -9.94
CA PRO A 25 2.67 -11.75 -9.16
C PRO A 25 1.77 -10.58 -9.56
N VAL A 26 1.33 -10.48 -10.82
CA VAL A 26 0.44 -9.40 -11.28
C VAL A 26 -0.92 -9.55 -10.60
N LYS A 27 -1.44 -10.78 -10.52
CA LYS A 27 -2.68 -11.07 -9.79
C LYS A 27 -2.55 -10.75 -8.31
N ASN A 28 -1.44 -11.07 -7.66
CA ASN A 28 -1.25 -10.73 -6.24
C ASN A 28 -1.26 -9.21 -6.00
N VAL A 29 -0.69 -8.43 -6.93
CA VAL A 29 -0.77 -6.96 -6.86
C VAL A 29 -2.21 -6.49 -7.06
N GLN A 30 -2.93 -7.02 -8.04
CA GLN A 30 -4.34 -6.72 -8.27
C GLN A 30 -5.20 -7.00 -7.03
N ASP A 31 -5.11 -8.23 -6.50
CA ASP A 31 -5.92 -8.69 -5.37
C ASP A 31 -5.65 -7.83 -4.12
N PHE A 32 -4.42 -7.35 -3.92
CA PHE A 32 -4.08 -6.44 -2.81
C PHE A 32 -4.78 -5.08 -2.93
N TRP A 33 -4.74 -4.46 -4.12
CA TRP A 33 -5.38 -3.16 -4.36
C TRP A 33 -6.91 -3.24 -4.41
N ASP A 34 -7.47 -4.38 -4.79
CA ASP A 34 -8.90 -4.64 -4.71
C ASP A 34 -9.37 -4.81 -3.25
N LYS A 35 -8.51 -5.38 -2.39
CA LYS A 35 -8.82 -5.63 -0.98
C LYS A 35 -8.66 -4.40 -0.08
N TYR A 36 -7.62 -3.60 -0.29
CA TYR A 36 -7.28 -2.49 0.59
C TYR A 36 -7.38 -1.13 -0.12
N PRO A 37 -8.36 -0.29 0.23
CA PRO A 37 -8.38 1.11 -0.15
C PRO A 37 -7.11 1.84 0.32
N LEU A 38 -6.65 2.83 -0.45
CA LEU A 38 -5.43 3.57 -0.12
C LEU A 38 -5.49 4.24 1.27
N SER A 39 -6.66 4.76 1.65
CA SER A 39 -6.92 5.32 2.98
C SER A 39 -6.67 4.30 4.10
N THR A 40 -7.17 3.07 3.93
CA THR A 40 -6.94 1.96 4.87
C THR A 40 -5.47 1.56 4.95
N ILE A 41 -4.77 1.52 3.80
CA ILE A 41 -3.33 1.22 3.75
C ILE A 41 -2.55 2.27 4.55
N GLN A 42 -2.87 3.56 4.37
CA GLN A 42 -2.24 4.65 5.11
C GLN A 42 -2.44 4.48 6.63
N ASP A 43 -3.67 4.26 7.07
CA ASP A 43 -3.99 4.09 8.49
C ASP A 43 -3.25 2.88 9.09
N TYR A 44 -3.24 1.74 8.39
CA TYR A 44 -2.55 0.54 8.86
C TYR A 44 -1.04 0.71 8.92
N ILE A 45 -0.42 1.39 7.95
CA ILE A 45 1.01 1.71 7.99
C ILE A 45 1.34 2.61 9.18
N VAL A 46 0.52 3.62 9.46
CA VAL A 46 0.72 4.52 10.60
C VAL A 46 0.63 3.74 11.92
N VAL A 47 -0.30 2.80 12.05
CA VAL A 47 -0.43 1.98 13.27
C VAL A 47 0.71 0.97 13.41
N LEU A 48 1.25 0.47 12.30
CA LEU A 48 2.43 -0.41 12.30
C LEU A 48 3.74 0.33 12.62
N HIS A 49 3.74 1.66 12.61
CA HIS A 49 4.95 2.44 12.88
C HIS A 49 5.33 2.36 14.38
N PRO A 50 6.60 2.04 14.72
CA PRO A 50 7.01 1.75 16.10
C PRO A 50 6.84 2.91 17.10
N ASP A 51 6.84 4.15 16.61
CA ASP A 51 6.82 5.37 17.43
C ASP A 51 5.42 5.98 17.62
N THR A 52 4.41 5.47 16.90
CA THR A 52 3.01 5.93 16.99
C THR A 52 2.15 4.96 17.79
N SER A 53 2.61 3.72 18.00
CA SER A 53 1.92 2.74 18.81
C SER A 53 2.22 2.91 20.29
N ASP A 54 1.21 3.20 21.11
CA ASP A 54 1.25 2.87 22.54
C ASP A 54 1.46 1.36 22.67
N LYS A 55 2.71 0.94 22.91
CA LYS A 55 3.16 -0.45 22.85
C LYS A 55 2.40 -1.39 23.80
N GLU A 56 1.71 -0.86 24.82
CA GLU A 56 0.84 -1.61 25.72
C GLU A 56 -0.51 -2.01 25.11
N ASN A 57 -1.00 -1.30 24.09
CA ASN A 57 -2.32 -1.53 23.50
C ASN A 57 -2.30 -2.35 22.21
N LEU A 58 -1.12 -2.66 21.67
CA LEU A 58 -0.96 -3.60 20.57
C LEU A 58 -1.08 -5.05 21.07
N LYS A 59 -2.22 -5.37 21.71
CA LYS A 59 -2.71 -6.74 21.69
C LYS A 59 -2.70 -7.20 20.24
N VAL A 60 -2.16 -8.39 19.98
CA VAL A 60 -2.06 -9.00 18.65
C VAL A 60 -3.36 -8.75 17.89
N ASN A 61 -3.38 -7.73 17.03
CA ASN A 61 -4.55 -7.40 16.22
C ASN A 61 -4.46 -8.31 15.00
N PRO A 62 -5.35 -9.31 14.86
CA PRO A 62 -5.27 -10.26 13.76
C PRO A 62 -5.32 -9.57 12.40
N GLN A 63 -6.04 -8.46 12.28
CA GLN A 63 -6.16 -7.69 11.03
C GLN A 63 -4.83 -7.02 10.64
N LEU A 64 -4.10 -6.45 11.60
CA LEU A 64 -2.78 -5.84 11.34
C LEU A 64 -1.73 -6.91 11.02
N SER A 65 -1.81 -8.06 11.69
CA SER A 65 -0.95 -9.21 11.39
C SER A 65 -1.20 -9.75 9.98
N GLU A 66 -2.47 -9.91 9.58
CA GLU A 66 -2.86 -10.33 8.23
C GLU A 66 -2.40 -9.31 7.19
N PHE A 67 -2.68 -8.03 7.42
CA PHE A 67 -2.24 -6.95 6.54
C PHE A 67 -0.72 -6.93 6.36
N SER A 68 0.06 -7.15 7.43
CA SER A 68 1.53 -7.18 7.33
C SER A 68 2.03 -8.31 6.43
N VAL A 69 1.40 -9.48 6.48
CA VAL A 69 1.73 -10.63 5.62
C VAL A 69 1.35 -10.34 4.17
N GLU A 70 0.19 -9.75 3.93
CA GLU A 70 -0.26 -9.39 2.58
C GLU A 70 0.54 -8.23 1.98
N LEU A 71 0.95 -7.26 2.80
CA LEU A 71 1.87 -6.20 2.42
C LEU A 71 3.24 -6.79 2.01
N PHE A 72 3.74 -7.76 2.75
CA PHE A 72 4.98 -8.45 2.37
C PHE A 72 4.83 -9.23 1.06
N ARG A 73 3.71 -9.94 0.87
CA ARG A 73 3.39 -10.66 -0.37
C ARG A 73 3.38 -9.71 -1.58
N VAL A 74 2.73 -8.55 -1.46
CA VAL A 74 2.66 -7.59 -2.58
C VAL A 74 4.00 -6.94 -2.88
N LEU A 75 4.84 -6.68 -1.87
CA LEU A 75 6.22 -6.18 -2.07
C LEU A 75 7.09 -7.18 -2.85
N ILE A 76 7.00 -8.47 -2.51
CA ILE A 76 7.68 -9.52 -3.27
C ILE A 76 7.14 -9.57 -4.71
N ALA A 77 5.82 -9.50 -4.89
CA ALA A 77 5.21 -9.52 -6.20
C ALA A 77 5.67 -8.34 -7.07
N TYR A 78 5.73 -7.13 -6.52
CA TYR A 78 6.29 -5.96 -7.21
C TYR A 78 7.76 -6.15 -7.60
N PHE A 79 8.58 -6.69 -6.69
CA PHE A 79 9.98 -7.00 -6.98
C PHE A 79 10.12 -8.02 -8.11
N MET A 80 9.30 -9.08 -8.10
CA MET A 80 9.27 -10.08 -9.17
C MET A 80 8.84 -9.48 -10.51
N ILE A 81 7.77 -8.69 -10.55
CA ILE A 81 7.33 -8.04 -11.79
C ILE A 81 8.43 -7.15 -12.35
N HIS A 82 9.08 -6.36 -11.49
CA HIS A 82 10.18 -5.50 -11.93
C HIS A 82 11.36 -6.31 -12.50
N THR A 83 11.78 -7.38 -11.82
CA THR A 83 12.93 -8.20 -12.24
C THR A 83 12.63 -9.09 -13.46
N THR A 84 11.37 -9.47 -13.65
CA THR A 84 10.91 -10.30 -14.79
C THR A 84 10.30 -9.49 -15.94
N GLN A 85 10.26 -8.16 -15.80
CA GLN A 85 9.70 -7.22 -16.78
C GLN A 85 8.26 -7.54 -17.19
N LEU A 86 7.43 -7.99 -16.24
CA LEU A 86 6.01 -8.23 -16.47
C LEU A 86 5.23 -6.90 -16.55
N ASP A 87 4.13 -6.90 -17.31
CA ASP A 87 3.28 -5.73 -17.47
C ASP A 87 2.30 -5.58 -16.29
N LEU A 88 2.35 -4.41 -15.65
CA LEU A 88 1.50 -4.03 -14.52
C LEU A 88 0.35 -3.11 -14.96
N GLY A 89 0.27 -2.73 -16.24
CA GLY A 89 -0.63 -1.70 -16.77
C GLY A 89 -2.13 -1.98 -16.61
N LYS A 90 -2.52 -3.22 -16.27
CA LYS A 90 -3.92 -3.60 -15.99
C LYS A 90 -4.32 -3.46 -14.52
N VAL A 91 -3.35 -3.35 -13.61
CA VAL A 91 -3.62 -3.16 -12.19
C VAL A 91 -4.09 -1.74 -11.99
N SER A 92 -5.34 -1.61 -11.54
CA SER A 92 -5.90 -0.32 -11.13
C SER A 92 -5.69 -0.15 -9.63
N ILE A 93 -4.97 0.89 -9.25
CA ILE A 93 -4.93 1.32 -7.86
C ILE A 93 -6.25 2.04 -7.61
N SER A 94 -7.05 1.53 -6.68
CA SER A 94 -8.23 2.24 -6.19
C SER A 94 -7.77 3.44 -5.36
N LEU A 95 -7.37 4.49 -6.08
CA LEU A 95 -7.25 5.81 -5.50
C LEU A 95 -8.67 6.21 -5.14
N GLU A 96 -8.98 6.20 -3.84
CA GLU A 96 -9.98 7.13 -3.30
C GLU A 96 -9.42 8.53 -3.55
N VAL A 97 -9.55 8.97 -4.81
CA VAL A 97 -9.30 10.34 -5.19
C VAL A 97 -10.33 11.12 -4.40
N ASN A 98 -9.91 11.73 -3.29
CA ASN A 98 -10.70 12.74 -2.62
C ASN A 98 -10.79 13.92 -3.61
N LYS A 99 -11.77 13.82 -4.52
CA LYS A 99 -12.00 14.80 -5.58
C LYS A 99 -12.18 16.18 -4.98
N GLU A 100 -12.84 16.28 -3.82
CA GLU A 100 -12.96 17.53 -3.09
C GLU A 100 -11.61 18.09 -2.64
N ALA A 101 -10.69 17.27 -2.13
CA ALA A 101 -9.36 17.72 -1.75
C ALA A 101 -8.52 18.14 -2.98
N ILE A 102 -8.62 17.42 -4.09
CA ILE A 102 -7.95 17.79 -5.34
C ILE A 102 -8.53 19.07 -5.92
N ASP A 103 -9.85 19.19 -5.98
CA ASP A 103 -10.55 20.36 -6.50
C ASP A 103 -10.28 21.59 -5.62
N THR A 104 -10.22 21.41 -4.29
CA THR A 104 -9.83 22.47 -3.34
C THR A 104 -8.38 22.88 -3.55
N SER A 105 -7.45 21.92 -3.67
CA SER A 105 -6.03 22.20 -3.93
C SER A 105 -5.85 22.93 -5.26
N LYS A 106 -6.59 22.52 -6.30
CA LYS A 106 -6.63 23.18 -7.60
C LYS A 106 -7.17 24.61 -7.50
N ALA A 107 -8.31 24.81 -6.82
CA ALA A 107 -8.89 26.14 -6.63
C ALA A 107 -7.95 27.10 -5.89
N ILE A 108 -7.22 26.59 -4.88
CA ILE A 108 -6.19 27.36 -4.17
C ILE A 108 -5.02 27.70 -5.11
N SER A 109 -4.55 26.74 -5.90
CA SER A 109 -3.45 26.95 -6.86
C SER A 109 -3.84 28.00 -7.91
N ASP A 110 -5.04 27.87 -8.50
CA ASP A 110 -5.59 28.79 -9.49
C ASP A 110 -5.73 30.21 -8.91
N PHE A 111 -6.16 30.32 -7.64
CA PHE A 111 -6.22 31.60 -6.94
C PHE A 111 -4.84 32.24 -6.84
N PHE A 112 -3.84 31.51 -6.35
CA PHE A 112 -2.49 32.05 -6.16
C PHE A 112 -1.80 32.38 -7.49
N GLN A 113 -2.06 31.62 -8.55
CA GLN A 113 -1.62 31.98 -9.90
C GLN A 113 -2.25 33.29 -10.38
N ARG A 114 -3.55 33.48 -10.16
CA ARG A 114 -4.26 34.70 -10.54
C ARG A 114 -3.76 35.94 -9.79
N VAL A 115 -3.47 35.81 -8.50
CA VAL A 115 -3.00 36.94 -7.68
C VAL A 115 -1.48 37.11 -7.69
N SER A 116 -0.75 36.23 -8.37
CA SER A 116 0.70 36.34 -8.48
C SER A 116 1.08 37.55 -9.32
N PRO A 117 1.94 38.46 -8.83
CA PRO A 117 2.29 39.72 -9.52
C PRO A 117 3.09 39.50 -10.82
N SER A 118 3.43 38.26 -11.16
CA SER A 118 4.03 37.88 -12.43
C SER A 118 3.04 37.79 -13.61
N ASN A 119 1.72 37.91 -13.38
CA ASN A 119 0.72 37.92 -14.46
C ASN A 119 0.08 39.31 -14.73
N THR A 120 0.58 40.37 -14.10
CA THR A 120 0.30 41.74 -14.52
C THR A 120 1.36 42.17 -15.53
N ASN A 121 1.11 41.93 -16.83
CA ASN A 121 1.58 42.79 -17.92
C ASN A 121 0.85 42.46 -19.25
N SER A 122 0.04 43.44 -19.69
CA SER A 122 -0.66 43.61 -20.99
C SER A 122 -1.97 42.87 -21.22
#